data_AF-A0A534L2H0-F1
#
_entry.id   AF-A0A534L2H0-F1
#
_cell.length_a   1.000
_cell.length_b   1.000
_cell.length_c   1.000
_cell.angle_alpha   90.00
_cell.angle_beta   90.00
_cell.angle_gamma   90.00
#
_symmetry.space_group_name_H-M   'P 1'
#
loop_
_entity.id
_entity.type
_entity.pdbx_description
1 polymer ?
#
loop_
_entity_poly.entity_id
_entity_poly.type
_entity_poly.pdbx_seq_one_letter_code
_entity_poly.pdbx_strand_id
1 'polypeptide(L)'
;MKPLLVSAKRIGLEIDDGKRIINDAIQAGKGRDIERAVTLIADARRTLDVAFVDFIGGQIDAFLQELRAAKGDAGVQAATPKLQEAVGRLEAGDYDAAWDRLQLALGTFQTDAKDFHEARQMIDGGDRLAREARAMGLDLRDAERLLRQGRESLDRRDASGALRFGKQAQERMKRDVPAFVQEEMRKARNELLDLKVRGNDLSRPIGILKDASAHVKQESWGDALRQIREFHKAVRSLG
;
A
#
# COMPACT_ATOMS: atom_id res chain seq x y z
N MET A 1 18.08 21.82 29.86
CA MET A 1 18.42 22.72 28.74
C MET A 1 19.30 22.05 27.68
N LYS A 2 20.50 21.50 28.00
CA LYS A 2 21.25 20.66 27.04
C LYS A 2 20.44 19.53 26.39
N PRO A 3 19.58 18.79 27.12
CA PRO A 3 18.72 17.78 26.51
C PRO A 3 17.82 18.35 25.40
N LEU A 4 17.12 19.46 25.65
CA LEU A 4 16.24 20.12 24.67
C LEU A 4 16.99 20.56 23.40
N LEU A 5 18.23 21.04 23.52
CA LEU A 5 19.03 21.41 22.34
C LEU A 5 19.41 20.19 21.48
N VAL A 6 19.70 19.06 22.13
CA VAL A 6 20.00 17.80 21.44
C VAL A 6 18.74 17.26 20.77
N SER A 7 17.61 17.27 21.48
CA SER A 7 16.30 16.89 20.95
C SER A 7 15.92 17.75 19.74
N ALA A 8 16.10 19.07 19.81
CA ALA A 8 15.79 19.99 18.71
C ALA A 8 16.62 19.65 17.47
N LYS A 9 17.93 19.40 17.64
CA LYS A 9 18.80 18.96 16.55
C LYS A 9 18.36 17.61 15.97
N ARG A 10 17.95 16.66 16.81
CA ARG A 10 17.53 15.32 16.40
C ARG A 10 16.28 15.36 15.52
N ILE A 11 15.32 16.20 15.88
CA ILE A 11 14.05 16.31 15.15
C ILE A 11 14.09 17.36 14.02
N GLY A 12 15.21 18.07 13.86
CA GLY A 12 15.39 19.10 12.84
C GLY A 12 14.67 20.43 13.14
N LEU A 13 14.37 20.70 14.42
CA LEU A 13 13.74 21.96 14.85
C LEU A 13 14.77 23.10 14.90
N GLU A 14 14.47 24.19 14.20
CA GLU A 14 15.22 25.44 14.31
C GLU A 14 14.85 26.18 15.60
N ILE A 15 15.86 26.55 16.40
CA ILE A 15 15.70 27.09 17.75
C ILE A 15 16.60 28.31 17.99
N ASP A 16 16.76 29.15 16.98
CA ASP A 16 17.76 30.22 16.99
C ASP A 16 17.50 31.29 18.06
N ASP A 17 16.24 31.60 18.33
CA ASP A 17 15.88 32.46 19.46
C ASP A 17 16.22 31.84 20.82
N GLY A 18 15.94 30.55 21.01
CA GLY A 18 16.32 29.83 22.21
C GLY A 18 17.84 29.82 22.42
N LYS A 19 18.62 29.58 21.35
CA LYS A 19 20.10 29.63 21.39
C LYS A 19 20.61 31.02 21.76
N ARG A 20 20.00 32.08 21.24
CA ARG A 20 20.38 33.47 21.54
C ARG A 20 20.18 33.79 23.03
N ILE A 21 19.02 33.47 23.58
CA ILE A 21 18.72 33.70 25.01
C ILE A 21 19.67 32.89 25.91
N ILE A 22 20.03 31.66 25.52
CA ILE A 22 21.01 30.83 26.24
C ILE A 22 22.39 31.49 26.25
N ASN A 23 22.83 32.05 25.12
CA ASN A 23 24.11 32.74 25.04
C ASN A 23 24.13 33.98 25.95
N ASP A 24 23.04 34.75 25.98
CA ASP A 24 22.90 35.90 26.89
C ASP A 24 22.93 35.48 28.36
N ALA A 25 22.30 34.34 28.69
CA ALA A 25 22.34 33.77 30.04
C ALA A 25 23.77 33.37 30.46
N ILE A 26 24.54 32.78 29.54
CA ILE A 26 25.95 32.42 29.77
C ILE A 26 26.79 33.68 30.04
N GLN A 27 26.55 34.77 29.29
CA GLN A 27 27.28 36.03 29.50
C GLN A 27 26.92 36.68 30.84
N ALA A 28 25.64 36.71 31.22
CA ALA A 28 25.20 37.22 32.52
C ALA A 28 25.85 36.44 33.68
N GLY A 29 25.90 35.11 33.58
CA GLY A 29 26.55 34.26 34.58
C GLY A 29 28.06 34.51 34.69
N LYS A 30 28.76 34.72 33.56
CA LYS A 30 30.18 35.13 33.55
C LYS A 30 30.40 36.49 34.22
N GLY A 31 29.45 37.42 34.04
CA GLY A 31 29.41 38.73 34.68
C GLY A 31 29.03 38.71 36.16
N ARG A 32 28.81 37.52 36.77
CA ARG A 32 28.32 37.31 38.14
C ARG A 32 26.92 37.88 38.42
N ASP A 33 26.14 38.14 37.38
CA ASP A 33 24.73 38.51 37.48
C ASP A 33 23.86 37.25 37.47
N ILE A 34 23.79 36.59 38.63
CA ILE A 34 23.17 35.28 38.77
C ILE A 34 21.64 35.35 38.61
N GLU A 35 20.99 36.38 39.13
CA GLU A 35 19.54 36.56 39.04
C GLU A 35 19.08 36.70 37.58
N ARG A 36 19.81 37.52 36.80
CA ARG A 36 19.56 37.67 35.37
C ARG A 36 19.83 36.38 34.59
N ALA A 37 20.91 35.66 34.91
CA ALA A 37 21.22 34.38 34.27
C ALA A 37 20.11 33.35 34.50
N VAL A 38 19.56 33.25 35.72
CA VAL A 38 18.44 32.34 36.04
C VAL A 38 17.18 32.72 35.25
N THR A 39 16.85 34.01 35.19
CA THR A 39 15.70 34.51 34.44
C THR A 39 15.82 34.15 32.95
N LEU A 40 16.97 34.43 32.34
CA LEU A 40 17.22 34.10 30.93
C LEU A 40 17.17 32.60 30.65
N ILE A 41 17.61 31.74 31.57
CA ILE A 41 17.46 30.28 31.41
C ILE A 41 16.00 29.85 31.44
N ALA A 42 15.18 30.45 32.31
CA ALA A 42 13.75 30.16 32.36
C ALA A 42 13.05 30.62 31.07
N ASP A 43 13.39 31.79 30.56
CA ASP A 43 12.86 32.32 29.29
C ASP A 43 13.29 31.48 28.09
N ALA A 44 14.56 31.06 28.05
CA ALA A 44 15.06 30.15 27.03
C ALA A 44 14.31 28.81 27.05
N ARG A 45 14.07 28.24 28.24
CA ARG A 45 13.31 27.01 28.39
C ARG A 45 11.90 27.17 27.85
N ARG A 46 11.19 28.24 28.24
CA ARG A 46 9.83 28.51 27.77
C ARG A 46 9.77 28.70 26.26
N THR A 47 10.74 29.41 25.70
CA THR A 47 10.86 29.64 24.24
C THR A 47 11.05 28.33 23.49
N LEU A 48 11.92 27.45 24.00
CA LEU A 48 12.11 26.12 23.43
C LEU A 48 10.85 25.26 23.54
N ASP A 49 10.19 25.25 24.71
CA ASP A 49 8.97 24.48 24.93
C ASP A 49 7.87 24.88 23.93
N VAL A 50 7.65 26.18 23.73
CA VAL A 50 6.71 26.69 22.72
C VAL A 50 7.10 26.22 21.31
N ALA A 51 8.38 26.34 20.93
CA ALA A 51 8.84 25.92 19.61
C ALA A 51 8.62 24.41 19.35
N PHE A 52 8.84 23.56 20.36
CA PHE A 52 8.57 22.12 20.25
C PHE A 52 7.07 21.83 20.09
N VAL A 53 6.24 22.48 20.90
CA VAL A 53 4.77 22.31 20.85
C VAL A 53 4.23 22.72 19.49
N ASP A 54 4.64 23.90 18.99
CA ASP A 54 4.18 24.40 17.70
C ASP A 54 4.62 23.50 16.54
N PHE A 55 5.87 23.04 16.56
CA PHE A 55 6.40 22.18 15.50
C PHE A 55 5.74 20.80 15.48
N ILE A 56 5.77 20.08 16.61
CA ILE A 56 5.23 18.72 16.68
C ILE A 56 3.69 18.77 16.57
N GLY A 57 3.04 19.74 17.20
CA GLY A 57 1.59 19.96 17.12
C GLY A 57 1.14 20.23 15.68
N GLY A 58 1.85 21.10 14.96
CA GLY A 58 1.55 21.37 13.55
C GLY A 58 1.68 20.11 12.66
N GLN A 59 2.68 19.26 12.93
CA GLN A 59 2.83 17.99 12.20
C GLN A 59 1.72 16.99 12.55
N ILE A 60 1.31 16.91 13.82
CA ILE A 60 0.17 16.09 14.26
C ILE A 60 -1.11 16.57 13.57
N ASP A 61 -1.36 17.88 13.53
CA ASP A 61 -2.56 18.45 12.91
C ASP A 61 -2.60 18.18 11.41
N ALA A 62 -1.47 18.37 10.70
CA ALA A 62 -1.36 18.03 9.29
C ALA A 62 -1.69 16.55 9.05
N PHE A 63 -1.10 15.65 9.84
CA PHE A 63 -1.34 14.22 9.71
C PHE A 63 -2.79 13.83 10.07
N LEU A 64 -3.42 14.48 11.05
CA LEU A 64 -4.84 14.28 11.35
C LEU A 64 -5.74 14.63 10.16
N GLN A 65 -5.41 15.66 9.38
CA GLN A 65 -6.16 15.98 8.17
C GLN A 65 -5.99 14.91 7.09
N GLU A 66 -4.78 14.36 6.92
CA GLU A 66 -4.53 13.25 6.01
C GLU A 66 -5.32 11.99 6.42
N LEU A 67 -5.30 11.63 7.71
CA LEU A 67 -6.07 10.49 8.23
C LEU A 67 -7.59 10.66 8.03
N ARG A 68 -8.10 11.89 8.20
CA ARG A 68 -9.52 12.20 7.92
C ARG A 68 -9.86 12.09 6.44
N ALA A 69 -8.96 12.53 5.56
CA ALA A 69 -9.13 12.39 4.11
C ALA A 69 -9.15 10.92 3.66
N ALA A 70 -8.35 10.07 4.33
CA ALA A 70 -8.25 8.64 4.05
C ALA A 70 -9.47 7.80 4.50
N LYS A 71 -10.45 8.39 5.22
CA LYS A 71 -11.74 7.81 5.64
C LYS A 71 -11.78 6.28 5.82
N GLY A 72 -11.52 5.84 7.05
CA GLY A 72 -11.74 4.45 7.46
C GLY A 72 -10.77 3.45 6.84
N ASP A 73 -9.62 3.92 6.34
CA ASP A 73 -8.50 3.06 5.95
C ASP A 73 -8.00 2.23 7.16
N ALA A 74 -7.53 1.01 6.91
CA ALA A 74 -6.90 0.15 7.90
C ALA A 74 -5.72 0.88 8.58
N GLY A 75 -4.94 1.60 7.77
CA GLY A 75 -3.83 2.41 8.27
C GLY A 75 -4.27 3.51 9.23
N VAL A 76 -5.49 4.05 9.09
CA VAL A 76 -6.02 5.06 10.02
C VAL A 76 -6.21 4.42 11.40
N GLN A 77 -6.85 3.25 11.47
CA GLN A 77 -7.08 2.56 12.74
C GLN A 77 -5.77 2.15 13.42
N ALA A 78 -4.79 1.67 12.66
CA ALA A 78 -3.49 1.25 13.18
C ALA A 78 -2.58 2.43 13.59
N ALA A 79 -2.72 3.59 12.94
CA ALA A 79 -1.96 4.80 13.25
C ALA A 79 -2.58 5.61 14.40
N THR A 80 -3.92 5.61 14.55
CA THR A 80 -4.66 6.39 15.56
C THR A 80 -4.13 6.23 16.99
N PRO A 81 -3.93 5.02 17.55
CA PRO A 81 -3.46 4.89 18.94
C PRO A 81 -2.05 5.45 19.14
N LYS A 82 -1.18 5.32 18.12
CA LYS A 82 0.18 5.88 18.15
C LYS A 82 0.16 7.40 18.09
N LEU A 83 -0.75 7.96 17.31
CA LEU A 83 -0.95 9.40 17.22
C LEU A 83 -1.52 9.98 18.52
N GLN A 84 -2.47 9.29 19.16
CA GLN A 84 -2.97 9.66 20.49
C GLN A 84 -1.87 9.63 21.55
N GLU A 85 -0.99 8.63 21.51
CA GLU A 85 0.18 8.59 22.40
C GLU A 85 1.15 9.74 22.11
N ALA A 86 1.38 10.09 20.84
CA ALA A 86 2.21 11.24 20.48
C ALA A 86 1.67 12.55 21.08
N VAL A 87 0.35 12.77 21.02
CA VAL A 87 -0.32 13.91 21.66
C VAL A 87 -0.10 13.90 23.18
N GLY A 88 -0.35 12.78 23.85
CA GLY A 88 -0.16 12.70 25.31
C GLY A 88 1.29 12.92 25.74
N ARG A 89 2.28 12.48 24.95
CA ARG A 89 3.71 12.76 25.20
C ARG A 89 4.05 14.23 24.98
N LEU A 90 3.46 14.86 23.97
CA LEU A 90 3.64 16.28 23.70
C LEU A 90 3.11 17.13 24.87
N GLU A 91 1.91 16.82 25.36
CA GLU A 91 1.31 17.48 26.53
C GLU A 91 2.14 17.30 27.81
N ALA A 92 2.83 16.17 27.95
CA ALA A 92 3.73 15.90 29.06
C ALA A 92 5.11 16.58 28.94
N GLY A 93 5.40 17.27 27.82
CA GLY A 93 6.70 17.88 27.53
C GLY A 93 7.78 16.86 27.15
N ASP A 94 7.41 15.62 26.85
CA ASP A 94 8.31 14.56 26.40
C ASP A 94 8.41 14.58 24.86
N TYR A 95 9.08 15.62 24.35
CA TYR A 95 9.13 15.91 22.90
C TYR A 95 9.81 14.81 22.09
N ASP A 96 10.80 14.14 22.67
CA ASP A 96 11.50 13.09 21.95
C ASP A 96 10.59 11.88 21.73
N ALA A 97 9.89 11.43 22.77
CA ALA A 97 8.93 10.35 22.66
C ALA A 97 7.71 10.75 21.81
N ALA A 98 7.26 12.00 21.90
CA ALA A 98 6.17 12.51 21.05
C ALA A 98 6.52 12.40 19.57
N TRP A 99 7.72 12.86 19.19
CA TRP A 99 8.21 12.77 17.82
C TRP A 99 8.34 11.32 17.34
N ASP A 100 8.92 10.43 18.14
CA ASP A 100 9.10 9.03 17.78
C ASP A 100 7.76 8.32 17.55
N ARG A 101 6.75 8.61 18.39
CA ARG A 101 5.40 8.07 18.25
C ARG A 101 4.69 8.60 17.01
N LEU A 102 4.84 9.89 16.70
CA LEU A 102 4.33 10.48 15.47
C LEU A 102 4.95 9.82 14.23
N GLN A 103 6.27 9.67 14.19
CA GLN A 103 6.97 9.01 13.07
C GLN A 103 6.53 7.56 12.89
N LEU A 104 6.34 6.83 14.00
CA LEU A 104 5.81 5.46 13.96
C LEU A 104 4.37 5.42 13.42
N ALA A 105 3.52 6.38 13.80
CA ALA A 105 2.16 6.50 13.29
C ALA A 105 2.14 6.74 11.78
N LEU A 106 2.98 7.67 11.28
CA LEU A 106 3.17 7.95 9.86
C LEU A 106 3.61 6.71 9.07
N GLY A 107 4.66 6.04 9.55
CA GLY A 107 5.16 4.82 8.91
C GLY A 107 4.10 3.70 8.86
N THR A 108 3.37 3.50 9.96
CA THR A 108 2.27 2.51 10.01
C THR A 108 1.19 2.82 8.98
N PHE A 109 0.74 4.07 8.90
CA PHE A 109 -0.28 4.47 7.95
C PHE A 109 0.15 4.22 6.50
N GLN A 110 1.39 4.57 6.15
CA GLN A 110 1.93 4.36 4.81
C GLN A 110 2.07 2.88 4.44
N THR A 111 2.58 2.06 5.35
CA THR A 111 2.72 0.61 5.13
C THR A 111 1.36 -0.05 4.96
N ASP A 112 0.40 0.23 5.85
CA ASP A 112 -0.92 -0.39 5.78
C ASP A 112 -1.70 0.06 4.55
N ALA A 113 -1.58 1.34 4.14
CA ALA A 113 -2.18 1.84 2.91
C ALA A 113 -1.62 1.12 1.66
N LYS A 114 -0.30 0.87 1.65
CA LYS A 114 0.36 0.09 0.59
C LYS A 114 -0.14 -1.36 0.59
N ASP A 115 -0.17 -2.01 1.74
CA ASP A 115 -0.63 -3.40 1.87
C ASP A 115 -2.09 -3.55 1.45
N PHE A 116 -2.95 -2.60 1.81
CA PHE A 116 -4.34 -2.57 1.39
C PHE A 116 -4.48 -2.42 -0.13
N HIS A 117 -3.68 -1.53 -0.74
CA HIS A 117 -3.66 -1.35 -2.19
C HIS A 117 -3.20 -2.62 -2.91
N GLU A 118 -2.12 -3.23 -2.45
CA GLU A 118 -1.58 -4.48 -3.00
C GLU A 118 -2.60 -5.62 -2.88
N ALA A 119 -3.22 -5.78 -1.70
CA ALA A 119 -4.26 -6.78 -1.46
C ALA A 119 -5.42 -6.63 -2.43
N ARG A 120 -5.91 -5.39 -2.61
CA ARG A 120 -7.00 -5.08 -3.53
C ARG A 120 -6.65 -5.41 -4.97
N GLN A 121 -5.47 -4.98 -5.45
CA GLN A 121 -5.03 -5.30 -6.80
C GLN A 121 -4.93 -6.82 -7.02
N MET A 122 -4.38 -7.55 -6.06
CA MET A 122 -4.22 -8.99 -6.10
C MET A 122 -5.58 -9.70 -6.20
N ILE A 123 -6.53 -9.31 -5.36
CA ILE A 123 -7.89 -9.88 -5.34
C ILE A 123 -8.64 -9.54 -6.64
N ASP A 124 -8.65 -8.27 -7.06
CA ASP A 124 -9.33 -7.82 -8.27
C ASP A 124 -8.74 -8.47 -9.54
N GLY A 125 -7.42 -8.68 -9.56
CA GLY A 125 -6.72 -9.40 -10.62
C GLY A 125 -7.09 -10.89 -10.63
N GLY A 126 -7.08 -11.54 -9.47
CA GLY A 126 -7.52 -12.93 -9.31
C GLY A 126 -8.96 -13.15 -9.74
N ASP A 127 -9.88 -12.25 -9.36
CA ASP A 127 -11.29 -12.32 -9.74
C ASP A 127 -11.51 -12.15 -11.24
N ARG A 128 -10.72 -11.30 -11.89
CA ARG A 128 -10.75 -11.17 -13.36
C ARG A 128 -10.30 -12.47 -14.01
N LEU A 129 -9.17 -13.03 -13.59
CA LEU A 129 -8.66 -14.28 -14.16
C LEU A 129 -9.60 -15.46 -13.90
N ALA A 130 -10.15 -15.59 -12.70
CA ALA A 130 -11.08 -16.65 -12.34
C ALA A 130 -12.34 -16.61 -13.20
N ARG A 131 -12.88 -15.41 -13.48
CA ARG A 131 -14.02 -15.23 -14.38
C ARG A 131 -13.72 -15.70 -15.81
N GLU A 132 -12.57 -15.36 -16.36
CA GLU A 132 -12.19 -15.78 -17.72
C GLU A 132 -12.00 -17.30 -17.80
N ALA A 133 -11.35 -17.89 -16.79
CA ALA A 133 -11.12 -19.33 -16.72
C ALA A 133 -12.44 -20.11 -16.55
N ARG A 134 -13.34 -19.64 -15.68
CA ARG A 134 -14.67 -20.23 -15.50
C ARG A 134 -15.51 -20.15 -16.77
N ALA A 135 -15.44 -19.03 -17.51
CA ALA A 135 -16.14 -18.88 -18.78
C ALA A 135 -15.65 -19.87 -19.86
N MET A 136 -14.45 -20.43 -19.68
CA MET A 136 -13.88 -21.50 -20.51
C MET A 136 -14.13 -22.90 -19.93
N GLY A 137 -14.80 -23.01 -18.78
CA GLY A 137 -15.15 -24.29 -18.15
C GLY A 137 -14.14 -24.83 -17.13
N LEU A 138 -13.10 -24.07 -16.77
CA LEU A 138 -12.18 -24.48 -15.69
C LEU A 138 -12.87 -24.31 -14.33
N ASP A 139 -12.83 -25.36 -13.50
CA ASP A 139 -13.29 -25.28 -12.11
C ASP A 139 -12.22 -24.65 -11.22
N LEU A 140 -12.54 -23.48 -10.65
CA LEU A 140 -11.70 -22.74 -9.72
C LEU A 140 -12.41 -22.45 -8.39
N ARG A 141 -13.41 -23.26 -8.00
CA ARG A 141 -14.24 -23.04 -6.79
C ARG A 141 -13.42 -22.74 -5.53
N ASP A 142 -12.31 -23.45 -5.33
CA ASP A 142 -11.42 -23.26 -4.18
C ASP A 142 -10.70 -21.91 -4.21
N ALA A 143 -10.14 -21.51 -5.37
CA ALA A 143 -9.49 -20.22 -5.55
C ALA A 143 -10.50 -19.07 -5.41
N GLU A 144 -11.71 -19.23 -5.95
CA GLU A 144 -12.78 -18.24 -5.85
C GLU A 144 -13.32 -18.10 -4.43
N ARG A 145 -13.36 -19.18 -3.64
CA ARG A 145 -13.67 -19.11 -2.21
C ARG A 145 -12.63 -18.27 -1.48
N LEU A 146 -11.34 -18.49 -1.76
CA LEU A 146 -10.25 -17.71 -1.16
C LEU A 146 -10.35 -16.22 -1.57
N LEU A 147 -10.62 -15.92 -2.83
CA LEU A 147 -10.83 -14.54 -3.29
C LEU A 147 -12.04 -13.87 -2.62
N ARG A 148 -13.12 -14.62 -2.37
CA ARG A 148 -14.26 -14.11 -1.58
C ARG A 148 -13.86 -13.79 -0.14
N GLN A 149 -13.15 -14.69 0.53
CA GLN A 149 -12.63 -14.44 1.88
C GLN A 149 -11.66 -13.24 1.92
N GLY A 150 -10.85 -13.07 0.88
CA GLY A 150 -9.98 -11.91 0.71
C GLY A 150 -10.77 -10.60 0.64
N ARG A 151 -11.86 -10.55 -0.15
CA ARG A 151 -12.77 -9.38 -0.20
C ARG A 151 -13.40 -9.10 1.15
N GLU A 152 -13.91 -10.11 1.84
CA GLU A 152 -14.49 -9.96 3.17
C GLU A 152 -13.45 -9.45 4.19
N SER A 153 -12.18 -9.80 4.04
CA SER A 153 -11.09 -9.19 4.81
C SER A 153 -10.87 -7.73 4.43
N LEU A 154 -10.87 -7.36 3.14
CA LEU A 154 -10.80 -5.94 2.72
C LEU A 154 -11.98 -5.11 3.25
N ASP A 155 -13.19 -5.65 3.20
CA ASP A 155 -14.41 -4.99 3.72
C ASP A 155 -14.30 -4.74 5.22
N ARG A 156 -13.65 -5.65 5.95
CA ARG A 156 -13.30 -5.53 7.38
C ARG A 156 -12.02 -4.75 7.65
N ARG A 157 -11.40 -4.17 6.62
CA ARG A 157 -10.13 -3.42 6.71
C ARG A 157 -8.94 -4.25 7.21
N ASP A 158 -8.99 -5.56 7.02
CA ASP A 158 -7.93 -6.51 7.33
C ASP A 158 -7.06 -6.75 6.08
N ALA A 159 -6.11 -5.83 5.82
CA ALA A 159 -5.20 -5.92 4.68
C ALA A 159 -4.33 -7.19 4.73
N SER A 160 -3.85 -7.57 5.92
CA SER A 160 -3.01 -8.76 6.09
C SER A 160 -3.76 -10.05 5.78
N GLY A 161 -5.01 -10.20 6.25
CA GLY A 161 -5.87 -11.31 5.90
C GLY A 161 -6.22 -11.34 4.43
N ALA A 162 -6.50 -10.17 3.83
CA ALA A 162 -6.75 -10.04 2.40
C ALA A 162 -5.55 -10.47 1.55
N LEU A 163 -4.33 -10.02 1.88
CA LEU A 163 -3.09 -10.47 1.24
C LEU A 163 -2.89 -11.98 1.38
N ARG A 164 -3.13 -12.54 2.57
CA ARG A 164 -2.97 -13.98 2.80
C ARG A 164 -3.91 -14.79 1.90
N PHE A 165 -5.19 -14.44 1.86
CA PHE A 165 -6.16 -15.13 1.02
C PHE A 165 -5.91 -14.92 -0.47
N GLY A 166 -5.52 -13.71 -0.87
CA GLY A 166 -5.13 -13.39 -2.26
C GLY A 166 -3.95 -14.23 -2.73
N LYS A 167 -2.88 -14.34 -1.93
CA LYS A 167 -1.70 -15.16 -2.23
C LYS A 167 -2.07 -16.64 -2.35
N GLN A 168 -2.88 -17.15 -1.42
CA GLN A 168 -3.36 -18.54 -1.47
C GLN A 168 -4.19 -18.81 -2.74
N ALA A 169 -5.05 -17.87 -3.14
CA ALA A 169 -5.81 -17.99 -4.39
C ALA A 169 -4.88 -18.00 -5.61
N GLN A 170 -3.91 -17.07 -5.67
CA GLN A 170 -2.94 -17.00 -6.75
C GLN A 170 -2.12 -18.29 -6.89
N GLU A 171 -1.65 -18.88 -5.78
CA GLU A 171 -0.91 -20.15 -5.83
C GLU A 171 -1.75 -21.30 -6.44
N ARG A 172 -3.04 -21.37 -6.11
CA ARG A 172 -3.95 -22.34 -6.73
C ARG A 172 -4.08 -22.08 -8.22
N MET A 173 -4.32 -20.83 -8.61
CA MET A 173 -4.51 -20.45 -10.00
C MET A 173 -3.23 -20.62 -10.83
N LYS A 174 -2.05 -20.34 -10.27
CA LYS A 174 -0.75 -20.51 -10.92
C LYS A 174 -0.45 -21.96 -11.28
N ARG A 175 -1.01 -22.91 -10.52
CA ARG A 175 -0.90 -24.34 -10.82
C ARG A 175 -1.85 -24.76 -11.93
N ASP A 176 -3.12 -24.36 -11.82
CA ASP A 176 -4.19 -24.97 -12.63
C ASP A 176 -4.45 -24.22 -13.95
N VAL A 177 -4.33 -22.89 -13.95
CA VAL A 177 -4.64 -22.05 -15.13
C VAL A 177 -3.65 -22.24 -16.28
N PRO A 178 -2.32 -22.24 -16.08
CA PRO A 178 -1.38 -22.38 -17.20
C PRO A 178 -1.55 -23.71 -17.92
N ALA A 179 -1.70 -24.82 -17.18
CA ALA A 179 -1.92 -26.14 -17.76
C ALA A 179 -3.20 -26.18 -18.60
N PHE A 180 -4.29 -25.59 -18.07
CA PHE A 180 -5.55 -25.48 -18.79
C PHE A 180 -5.41 -24.66 -20.08
N VAL A 181 -4.76 -23.48 -20.03
CA VAL A 181 -4.54 -22.64 -21.22
C VAL A 181 -3.74 -23.38 -22.29
N GLN A 182 -2.70 -24.14 -21.91
CA GLN A 182 -1.90 -24.90 -22.87
C GLN A 182 -2.72 -25.99 -23.56
N GLU A 183 -3.59 -26.70 -22.84
CA GLU A 183 -4.44 -27.72 -23.44
C GLU A 183 -5.48 -27.10 -24.39
N GLU A 184 -6.09 -25.97 -24.01
CA GLU A 184 -7.02 -25.25 -24.89
C GLU A 184 -6.32 -24.71 -26.15
N MET A 185 -5.09 -24.20 -26.03
CA MET A 185 -4.27 -23.82 -27.18
C MET A 185 -3.97 -25.02 -28.09
N ARG A 186 -3.72 -26.21 -27.53
CA ARG A 186 -3.49 -27.44 -28.31
C ARG A 186 -4.75 -27.84 -29.07
N LYS A 187 -5.91 -27.82 -28.42
CA LYS A 187 -7.21 -28.11 -29.06
C LYS A 187 -7.50 -27.13 -30.19
N ALA A 188 -7.33 -25.83 -29.95
CA ALA A 188 -7.54 -24.79 -30.96
C ALA A 188 -6.64 -24.98 -32.20
N ARG A 189 -5.38 -25.39 -32.00
CA ARG A 189 -4.46 -25.70 -33.12
C ARG A 189 -4.92 -26.91 -33.93
N ASN A 190 -5.40 -27.97 -33.26
CA ASN A 190 -5.93 -29.15 -33.95
C ASN A 190 -7.19 -28.81 -34.76
N GLU A 191 -8.08 -28.00 -34.20
CA GLU A 191 -9.30 -27.54 -34.88
C GLU A 191 -8.97 -26.72 -36.14
N LEU A 192 -7.93 -25.88 -36.12
CA LEU A 192 -7.42 -25.20 -37.32
C LEU A 192 -6.94 -26.16 -38.40
N LEU A 193 -6.27 -27.25 -38.03
CA LEU A 193 -5.79 -28.25 -39.00
C LEU A 193 -6.97 -28.93 -39.69
N ASP A 194 -8.01 -29.28 -38.93
CA ASP A 194 -9.21 -29.90 -39.49
C ASP A 194 -9.95 -28.95 -40.45
N LEU A 195 -10.08 -27.66 -40.09
CA LEU A 195 -10.68 -26.65 -40.98
C LEU A 195 -9.85 -26.42 -42.24
N LYS A 196 -8.51 -26.52 -42.16
CA LYS A 196 -7.61 -26.42 -43.30
C LYS A 196 -7.84 -27.54 -44.30
N VAL A 197 -8.00 -28.77 -43.81
CA VAL A 197 -8.31 -29.94 -44.66
C VAL A 197 -9.64 -29.75 -45.39
N ARG A 198 -10.61 -29.08 -44.76
CA ARG A 198 -11.92 -28.76 -45.36
C ARG A 198 -11.89 -27.57 -46.32
N GLY A 199 -10.77 -26.88 -46.47
CA GLY A 199 -10.61 -25.76 -47.41
C GLY A 199 -11.27 -24.44 -46.98
N ASN A 200 -11.52 -24.23 -45.68
CA ASN A 200 -12.09 -22.97 -45.18
C ASN A 200 -11.08 -21.81 -45.22
N ASP A 201 -11.56 -20.56 -45.26
CA ASP A 201 -10.70 -19.38 -45.04
C ASP A 201 -10.29 -19.28 -43.57
N LEU A 202 -8.99 -19.43 -43.33
CA LEU A 202 -8.41 -19.44 -41.99
C LEU A 202 -7.74 -18.12 -41.60
N SER A 203 -7.80 -17.09 -42.45
CA SER A 203 -7.05 -15.84 -42.25
C SER A 203 -7.34 -15.20 -40.90
N ARG A 204 -8.63 -15.12 -40.52
CA ARG A 204 -9.06 -14.54 -39.23
C ARG A 204 -8.77 -15.45 -38.03
N PRO A 205 -9.17 -16.74 -38.01
CA PRO A 205 -8.85 -17.63 -36.89
C PRO A 205 -7.35 -17.79 -36.60
N ILE A 206 -6.49 -17.82 -37.63
CA ILE A 206 -5.03 -17.87 -37.47
C ILE A 206 -4.51 -16.61 -36.76
N GLY A 207 -5.00 -15.42 -37.14
CA GLY A 207 -4.65 -14.16 -36.50
C GLY A 207 -4.96 -14.18 -35.00
N ILE A 208 -6.18 -14.56 -34.63
CA ILE A 208 -6.62 -14.62 -33.23
C ILE A 208 -5.75 -15.59 -32.42
N LEU A 209 -5.45 -16.78 -32.96
CA LEU A 209 -4.66 -17.78 -32.24
C LEU A 209 -3.18 -17.39 -32.11
N LYS A 210 -2.66 -16.59 -33.05
CA LYS A 210 -1.33 -15.97 -32.94
C LYS A 210 -1.28 -14.98 -31.78
N ASP A 211 -2.30 -14.14 -31.64
CA ASP A 211 -2.41 -13.19 -30.53
C ASP A 211 -2.56 -13.92 -29.18
N ALA A 212 -3.38 -14.97 -29.13
CA ALA A 212 -3.48 -15.85 -27.96
C ALA A 212 -2.11 -16.42 -27.56
N SER A 213 -1.32 -16.89 -28.55
CA SER A 213 0.03 -17.41 -28.31
C SER A 213 1.00 -16.34 -27.79
N ALA A 214 0.85 -15.08 -28.20
CA ALA A 214 1.64 -13.97 -27.68
C ALA A 214 1.34 -13.72 -26.20
N HIS A 215 0.06 -13.70 -25.81
CA HIS A 215 -0.35 -13.56 -24.42
C HIS A 215 0.11 -14.73 -23.54
N VAL A 216 0.09 -15.96 -24.05
CA VAL A 216 0.64 -17.14 -23.35
C VAL A 216 2.12 -16.97 -23.05
N LYS A 217 2.91 -16.47 -24.00
CA LYS A 217 4.36 -16.21 -23.79
C LYS A 217 4.63 -15.12 -22.76
N GLN A 218 3.70 -14.18 -22.61
CA GLN A 218 3.76 -13.11 -21.62
C GLN A 218 3.10 -13.51 -20.29
N GLU A 219 2.68 -14.77 -20.13
CA GLU A 219 1.93 -15.27 -18.97
C GLU A 219 0.65 -14.45 -18.65
N SER A 220 0.13 -13.75 -19.66
CA SER A 220 -1.11 -12.97 -19.58
C SER A 220 -2.31 -13.90 -19.77
N TRP A 221 -2.51 -14.79 -18.80
CA TRP A 221 -3.45 -15.91 -18.91
C TRP A 221 -4.90 -15.48 -19.18
N GLY A 222 -5.34 -14.37 -18.58
CA GLY A 222 -6.70 -13.85 -18.79
C GLY A 222 -6.94 -13.39 -20.23
N ASP A 223 -5.96 -12.70 -20.82
CA ASP A 223 -6.00 -12.28 -22.22
C ASP A 223 -5.92 -13.48 -23.16
N ALA A 224 -5.05 -14.44 -22.87
CA ALA A 224 -4.97 -15.69 -23.63
C ALA A 224 -6.33 -16.41 -23.67
N LEU A 225 -6.98 -16.59 -22.51
CA LEU A 225 -8.30 -17.22 -22.42
C LEU A 225 -9.40 -16.44 -23.16
N ARG A 226 -9.32 -15.10 -23.19
CA ARG A 226 -10.23 -14.29 -24.01
C ARG A 226 -10.02 -14.55 -25.50
N GLN A 227 -8.78 -14.53 -25.97
CA GLN A 227 -8.47 -14.76 -27.39
C GLN A 227 -8.85 -16.17 -27.85
N ILE A 228 -8.62 -17.19 -27.03
CA ILE A 228 -9.05 -18.57 -27.34
C ILE A 228 -10.58 -18.65 -27.48
N ARG A 229 -11.32 -17.92 -26.65
CA ARG A 229 -12.79 -17.87 -26.76
C ARG A 229 -13.25 -17.19 -28.04
N GLU A 230 -12.61 -16.08 -28.39
CA GLU A 230 -12.87 -15.40 -29.67
C GLU A 230 -12.51 -16.28 -30.87
N PHE A 231 -11.46 -17.08 -30.76
CA PHE A 231 -11.12 -18.09 -31.75
C PHE A 231 -12.27 -19.10 -31.92
N HIS A 232 -12.79 -19.69 -30.84
CA HIS A 232 -13.92 -20.62 -30.94
C HIS A 232 -15.22 -19.99 -31.46
N LYS A 233 -15.41 -18.67 -31.28
CA LYS A 233 -16.53 -17.95 -31.91
C LYS A 233 -16.31 -17.79 -33.41
N ALA A 234 -15.10 -17.42 -33.83
CA ALA A 234 -14.75 -17.27 -35.23
C ALA A 234 -14.84 -18.61 -35.98
N VAL A 235 -14.35 -19.70 -35.38
CA VAL A 235 -14.47 -21.05 -35.95
C VAL A 235 -15.94 -21.47 -36.10
N ARG A 236 -16.78 -21.24 -35.09
CA ARG A 236 -18.21 -21.54 -35.18
C ARG A 236 -18.95 -20.76 -36.26
N SER A 237 -18.42 -19.62 -36.72
CA SER A 237 -19.00 -18.88 -37.83
C SER A 237 -18.58 -19.39 -39.23
N LEU A 238 -17.63 -20.33 -39.29
CA LEU A 238 -17.14 -20.94 -40.53
C LEU A 238 -17.76 -22.31 -40.83
N GLY A 239 -18.37 -22.96 -39.83
CA GLY A 239 -19.09 -24.22 -39.98
C GLY A 239 -20.59 -24.01 -40.06
#